data_AF-A0A6J7SBB5-F1
#
_entry.id   AF-A0A6J7SBB5-F1
#
_cell.length_a   1.000
_cell.length_b   1.000
_cell.length_c   1.000
_cell.angle_alpha   90.00
_cell.angle_beta   90.00
_cell.angle_gamma   90.00
#
_symmetry.space_group_name_H-M   'P 1'
#
loop_
_entity.id
_entity.type
_entity.pdbx_description
1 polymer ?
#
loop_
_entity_poly.entity_id
_entity_poly.type
_entity_poly.pdbx_seq_one_letter_code
_entity_poly.pdbx_strand_id
1 'polypeptide(L)'
;MSQKNCRTIYKPHPRILTSKDPEVVAAHKYIISKLSKAPHQLLLEGDVIEVLLGTDILISDISSVTLDYLYLKPNGAIFLSDRRTDSASLESESPVASAATIIDLNSVNNLSTELEITLQKDELSAKRAEVCRYYFGGIAAGESSKTYFAAILNSINEHEIALNALTRTRRSI
;
A
#
# COMPACT_ATOMS: atom_id res chain seq x y z
N MET A 1 15.84 18.41 4.77
CA MET A 1 15.54 17.24 3.94
C MET A 1 15.69 17.64 2.49
N SER A 2 16.81 17.32 1.86
CA SER A 2 16.88 17.31 0.39
C SER A 2 17.60 16.02 0.02
N GLN A 3 16.82 14.97 -0.23
CA GLN A 3 17.37 13.76 -0.81
C GLN A 3 17.78 14.08 -2.25
N LYS A 4 19.04 13.85 -2.60
CA LYS A 4 19.52 14.13 -3.97
C LYS A 4 18.80 13.22 -4.95
N ASN A 5 18.57 13.75 -6.17
CA ASN A 5 17.96 13.03 -7.29
C ASN A 5 16.58 12.41 -6.98
N CYS A 6 15.88 12.91 -5.96
CA CYS A 6 14.56 12.42 -5.58
C CYS A 6 13.50 13.50 -5.73
N ARG A 7 12.35 13.11 -6.27
CA ARG A 7 11.14 13.92 -6.25
C ARG A 7 10.18 13.35 -5.21
N THR A 8 10.03 14.06 -4.10
CA THR A 8 8.96 13.78 -3.14
C THR A 8 7.59 14.23 -3.65
N ILE A 9 6.62 13.33 -3.52
CA ILE A 9 5.20 13.62 -3.70
C ILE A 9 4.54 13.50 -2.32
N TYR A 10 3.91 14.57 -1.85
CA TYR A 10 3.12 14.54 -0.62
C TYR A 10 1.63 14.44 -0.96
N LYS A 11 1.04 13.28 -0.62
CA LYS A 11 -0.39 12.97 -0.77
C LYS A 11 -0.98 12.62 0.59
N PRO A 12 -1.44 13.59 1.39
CA PRO A 12 -2.04 13.30 2.69
C PRO A 12 -3.40 12.62 2.55
N HIS A 13 -3.80 11.88 3.58
CA HIS A 13 -5.17 11.40 3.73
C HIS A 13 -6.12 12.61 3.84
N PRO A 14 -7.33 12.59 3.24
CA PRO A 14 -8.27 13.73 3.30
C PRO A 14 -8.58 14.23 4.73
N ARG A 15 -8.57 13.31 5.71
CA ARG A 15 -8.76 13.66 7.14
C ARG A 15 -7.69 14.58 7.71
N ILE A 16 -6.47 14.60 7.15
CA ILE A 16 -5.43 15.55 7.55
C ILE A 16 -5.85 16.98 7.20
N LEU A 17 -6.49 17.17 6.04
CA LEU A 17 -6.94 18.47 5.56
C LEU A 17 -8.07 19.05 6.42
N THR A 18 -8.89 18.18 7.01
CA THR A 18 -10.01 18.55 7.88
C THR A 18 -9.73 18.37 9.37
N SER A 19 -8.47 18.07 9.74
CA SER A 19 -8.13 17.79 11.13
C SER A 19 -8.30 19.03 12.00
N LYS A 20 -8.80 18.82 13.23
CA LYS A 20 -8.87 19.85 14.28
C LYS A 20 -7.74 19.73 15.30
N ASP A 21 -6.94 18.67 15.20
CA ASP A 21 -5.80 18.45 16.07
C ASP A 21 -4.69 19.47 15.73
N PRO A 22 -4.29 20.33 16.68
CA PRO A 22 -3.26 21.35 16.45
C PRO A 22 -1.92 20.77 15.99
N GLU A 23 -1.53 19.60 16.48
CA GLU A 23 -0.26 18.96 16.13
C GLU A 23 -0.28 18.48 14.68
N VAL A 24 -1.38 17.84 14.26
CA VAL A 24 -1.58 17.40 12.87
C VAL A 24 -1.59 18.58 11.91
N VAL A 25 -2.30 19.66 12.27
CA VAL A 25 -2.36 20.88 11.46
C VAL A 25 -0.98 21.53 11.34
N ALA A 26 -0.22 21.60 12.44
CA ALA A 26 1.13 22.14 12.44
C ALA A 26 2.08 21.29 11.59
N ALA A 27 2.04 19.97 11.73
CA ALA A 27 2.86 19.03 10.94
C ALA A 27 2.54 19.13 9.44
N HIS A 28 1.26 19.18 9.07
CA HIS A 28 0.83 19.35 7.68
C HIS A 28 1.37 20.65 7.06
N LYS A 29 1.22 21.78 7.76
CA LYS A 29 1.77 23.07 7.33
C LYS A 29 3.29 23.03 7.19
N TYR A 30 3.96 22.37 8.13
CA TYR A 30 5.41 22.19 8.09
C TYR A 30 5.84 21.43 6.83
N ILE A 31 5.20 20.29 6.52
CA ILE A 31 5.50 19.49 5.32
C ILE A 31 5.29 20.32 4.04
N ILE A 32 4.14 21.01 3.93
CA ILE A 32 3.86 21.89 2.79
C ILE A 32 4.97 22.94 2.63
N SER A 33 5.39 23.58 3.73
CA SER A 33 6.43 24.61 3.66
C SER A 33 7.76 24.07 3.11
N LYS A 34 8.10 22.81 3.43
CA LYS A 34 9.34 22.17 2.98
C LYS A 34 9.28 21.69 1.54
N LEU A 35 8.11 21.30 1.06
CA LEU A 35 7.91 20.72 -0.28
C LEU A 35 7.32 21.71 -1.30
N SER A 36 7.13 22.98 -0.92
CA SER A 36 6.56 24.02 -1.77
C SER A 36 7.40 24.39 -3.01
N LYS A 37 8.63 23.89 -3.13
CA LYS A 37 9.56 24.20 -4.23
C LYS A 37 9.75 23.01 -5.15
N ALA A 38 9.84 23.28 -6.45
CA ALA A 38 10.24 22.29 -7.45
C ALA A 38 11.59 21.65 -7.08
N PRO A 39 11.79 20.34 -7.36
CA PRO A 39 10.93 19.45 -8.16
C PRO A 39 9.78 18.78 -7.39
N HIS A 40 9.61 19.05 -6.10
CA HIS A 40 8.63 18.39 -5.23
C HIS A 40 7.18 18.75 -5.59
N GLN A 41 6.25 17.84 -5.29
CA GLN A 41 4.84 18.01 -5.61
C GLN A 41 3.96 17.86 -4.38
N LEU A 42 2.98 18.76 -4.26
CA LEU A 42 1.90 18.71 -3.30
C LEU A 42 0.64 18.26 -4.05
N LEU A 43 0.17 17.05 -3.77
CA LEU A 43 -1.06 16.52 -4.35
C LEU A 43 -2.07 16.40 -3.21
N LEU A 44 -2.86 17.46 -2.98
CA LEU A 44 -3.88 17.45 -1.92
C LEU A 44 -5.16 16.74 -2.38
N GLU A 45 -5.42 16.79 -3.69
CA GLU A 45 -6.54 16.15 -4.38
C GLU A 45 -6.00 15.18 -5.45
N GLY A 46 -6.89 14.40 -6.05
CA GLY A 46 -6.55 13.43 -7.09
C GLY A 46 -6.50 11.98 -6.61
N ASP A 47 -6.40 11.08 -7.59
CA ASP A 47 -6.41 9.63 -7.39
C ASP A 47 -5.11 9.17 -6.74
N VAL A 48 -5.23 8.50 -5.59
CA VAL A 48 -4.08 7.94 -4.88
C VAL A 48 -3.44 6.80 -5.69
N ILE A 49 -4.22 6.03 -6.43
CA ILE A 49 -3.76 4.86 -7.19
C ILE A 49 -2.77 5.28 -8.28
N GLU A 50 -3.06 6.35 -9.01
CA GLU A 50 -2.14 6.89 -10.02
C GLU A 50 -0.82 7.36 -9.40
N VAL A 51 -0.89 8.02 -8.24
CA VAL A 51 0.30 8.45 -7.51
C VAL A 51 1.15 7.25 -7.10
N LEU A 52 0.53 6.21 -6.52
CA LEU A 52 1.20 4.98 -6.12
C LEU A 52 1.90 4.30 -7.30
N LEU A 53 1.25 4.16 -8.45
CA LEU A 53 1.87 3.56 -9.64
C LEU A 53 3.08 4.37 -10.14
N GLY A 54 3.04 5.69 -9.98
CA GLY A 54 4.06 6.64 -10.41
C GLY A 54 5.27 6.81 -9.49
N THR A 55 5.33 6.15 -8.32
CA THR A 55 6.42 6.29 -7.34
C THR A 55 7.28 5.04 -7.23
N ASP A 56 8.58 5.17 -7.02
CA ASP A 56 9.49 4.03 -6.83
C ASP A 56 9.50 3.53 -5.37
N ILE A 57 9.27 4.45 -4.44
CA ILE A 57 9.27 4.22 -2.99
C ILE A 57 8.01 4.83 -2.38
N LEU A 58 7.31 4.05 -1.55
CA LEU A 58 6.28 4.54 -0.66
C LEU A 58 6.87 4.73 0.76
N ILE A 59 6.64 5.89 1.35
CA ILE A 59 6.85 6.13 2.78
C ILE A 59 5.48 6.36 3.41
N SER A 60 5.10 5.49 4.36
CA SER A 60 3.80 5.55 5.04
C SER A 60 3.94 5.12 6.50
N ASP A 61 2.92 5.37 7.31
CA ASP A 61 2.69 4.60 8.53
C ASP A 61 1.99 3.26 8.19
N ILE A 62 1.59 2.49 9.21
CA ILE A 62 0.70 1.34 8.98
C ILE A 62 -0.66 1.86 8.51
N SER A 63 -0.90 1.71 7.21
CA SER A 63 -2.11 2.12 6.53
C SER A 63 -2.50 1.09 5.49
N SER A 64 -3.80 1.00 5.18
CA SER A 64 -4.31 0.15 4.09
C SER A 64 -3.67 0.50 2.75
N VAL A 65 -3.27 1.77 2.57
CA VAL A 65 -2.58 2.27 1.37
C VAL A 65 -1.25 1.53 1.12
N THR A 66 -0.60 1.04 2.17
CA THR A 66 0.61 0.20 2.05
C THR A 66 0.30 -1.13 1.35
N LEU A 67 -0.85 -1.74 1.65
CA LEU A 67 -1.30 -2.97 0.98
C LEU A 67 -1.72 -2.71 -0.46
N ASP A 68 -2.38 -1.56 -0.72
CA ASP A 68 -2.70 -1.13 -2.09
C ASP A 68 -1.41 -0.99 -2.91
N TYR A 69 -0.38 -0.33 -2.36
CA TYR A 69 0.91 -0.20 -3.03
C TYR A 69 1.61 -1.55 -3.24
N LEU A 70 1.58 -2.44 -2.25
CA LEU A 70 2.14 -3.79 -2.37
C LEU A 70 1.45 -4.60 -3.48
N TYR A 71 0.14 -4.44 -3.65
CA TYR A 71 -0.62 -5.08 -4.72
C TYR A 71 -0.32 -4.48 -6.10
N LEU A 72 -0.38 -3.15 -6.19
CA LEU A 72 -0.24 -2.41 -7.45
C LEU A 72 1.19 -2.42 -7.98
N LYS A 73 2.18 -2.35 -7.08
CA LYS A 73 3.59 -2.21 -7.39
C LYS A 73 4.45 -3.06 -6.46
N PRO A 74 4.39 -4.41 -6.56
CA PRO A 74 5.12 -5.31 -5.66
C PRO A 74 6.64 -5.11 -5.70
N ASN A 75 7.18 -4.60 -6.81
CA ASN A 75 8.59 -4.28 -6.98
C ASN A 75 9.00 -2.94 -6.34
N GLY A 76 8.06 -2.06 -6.01
CA GLY A 76 8.34 -0.77 -5.39
C GLY A 76 8.71 -0.93 -3.92
N ALA A 77 9.67 -0.14 -3.44
CA ALA A 77 10.12 -0.23 -2.06
C ALA A 77 9.09 0.38 -1.10
N ILE A 78 9.03 -0.16 0.12
CA ILE A 78 8.13 0.31 1.18
C ILE A 78 8.96 0.68 2.39
N PHE A 79 8.74 1.88 2.92
CA PHE A 79 9.27 2.35 4.17
C PHE A 79 8.11 2.61 5.12
N LEU A 80 8.18 2.06 6.34
CA LEU A 80 7.17 2.25 7.37
C LEU A 80 7.70 3.08 8.51
N SER A 81 7.00 4.16 8.86
CA SER A 81 7.32 4.91 10.06
C SER A 81 6.75 4.23 11.30
N ASP A 82 7.61 3.89 12.25
CA ASP A 82 7.23 3.40 13.57
C ASP A 82 7.58 4.41 14.66
N ARG A 83 6.55 5.02 15.24
CA ARG A 83 6.71 5.99 16.33
C ARG A 83 7.00 5.30 17.67
N ARG A 84 6.66 4.02 17.81
CA ARG A 84 6.79 3.27 19.07
C ARG A 84 8.20 2.69 19.24
N THR A 85 8.97 2.59 18.14
CA THR A 85 10.29 1.95 18.12
C THR A 85 10.20 0.51 18.64
N ASP A 86 9.18 -0.22 18.20
CA ASP A 86 8.84 -1.58 18.60
C ASP A 86 8.47 -2.39 17.35
N SER A 87 9.50 -2.85 16.64
CA SER A 87 9.37 -3.59 15.40
C SER A 87 8.63 -4.92 15.56
N ALA A 88 8.74 -5.56 16.73
CA ALA A 88 8.07 -6.83 17.01
C ALA A 88 6.55 -6.64 17.08
N SER A 89 6.10 -5.61 17.80
CA SER A 89 4.68 -5.23 17.82
C SER A 89 4.20 -4.80 16.44
N LEU A 90 5.01 -4.03 15.70
CA LEU A 90 4.70 -3.58 14.35
C LEU A 90 4.46 -4.75 13.39
N GLU A 91 5.34 -5.76 13.40
CA GLU A 91 5.23 -6.96 12.56
C GLU A 91 4.05 -7.85 12.96
N SER A 92 3.76 -7.93 14.27
CA SER A 92 2.56 -8.62 14.76
C SER A 92 1.26 -7.96 14.32
N GLU A 93 1.23 -6.63 14.23
CA GLU A 93 0.05 -5.87 13.78
C GLU A 93 -0.09 -5.92 12.25
N SER A 94 1.04 -5.91 11.52
CA SER A 94 1.04 -5.94 10.07
C SER A 94 2.22 -6.73 9.51
N PRO A 95 1.98 -7.94 8.96
CA PRO A 95 3.01 -8.75 8.30
C PRO A 95 3.80 -8.04 7.19
N VAL A 96 3.26 -6.94 6.63
CA VAL A 96 3.96 -6.13 5.62
C VAL A 96 5.21 -5.44 6.18
N ALA A 97 5.27 -5.21 7.50
CA ALA A 97 6.44 -4.66 8.16
C ALA A 97 7.68 -5.54 8.00
N SER A 98 7.53 -6.86 7.92
CA SER A 98 8.63 -7.80 7.65
C SER A 98 9.30 -7.62 6.28
N ALA A 99 8.64 -6.88 5.38
CA ALA A 99 9.08 -6.63 4.02
C ALA A 99 9.25 -5.13 3.71
N ALA A 100 9.34 -4.30 4.76
CA ALA A 100 9.53 -2.86 4.65
C ALA A 100 10.72 -2.38 5.47
N THR A 101 11.35 -1.28 5.03
CA THR A 101 12.38 -0.61 5.83
C THR A 101 11.71 0.20 6.94
N ILE A 102 12.10 -0.04 8.20
CA ILE A 102 11.48 0.64 9.35
C ILE A 102 12.21 1.95 9.67
N ILE A 103 11.45 3.05 9.69
CA ILE A 103 11.90 4.37 10.10
C ILE A 103 11.39 4.63 11.51
N ASP A 104 12.29 4.64 12.48
CA ASP A 104 11.99 4.93 13.89
C ASP A 104 12.84 6.10 14.41
N LEU A 105 12.75 6.38 15.70
CA LEU A 105 13.52 7.46 16.35
C LEU A 105 15.04 7.27 16.25
N ASN A 106 15.51 6.03 16.13
CA ASN A 106 16.92 5.69 16.06
C ASN A 106 17.45 5.71 14.61
N SER A 107 16.59 5.43 13.62
CA SER A 107 16.99 5.33 12.21
C SER A 107 16.67 6.57 11.37
N VAL A 108 15.79 7.48 11.82
CA VAL A 108 15.36 8.65 11.04
C VAL A 108 16.52 9.54 10.56
N ASN A 109 17.60 9.64 11.32
CA ASN A 109 18.78 10.42 10.94
C ASN A 109 19.57 9.80 9.77
N ASN A 110 19.41 8.49 9.54
CA ASN A 110 20.09 7.75 8.47
C ASN A 110 19.21 7.58 7.22
N LEU A 111 17.96 8.08 7.24
CA LEU A 111 16.98 7.89 6.17
C LEU A 111 17.49 8.27 4.78
N SER A 112 18.31 9.32 4.68
CA SER A 112 18.87 9.76 3.41
C SER A 112 19.75 8.69 2.77
N THR A 113 20.61 8.06 3.56
CA THR A 113 21.49 6.97 3.14
C THR A 113 20.68 5.72 2.79
N GLU A 114 19.68 5.37 3.60
CA GLU A 114 18.82 4.21 3.35
C GLU A 114 18.03 4.32 2.04
N LEU A 115 17.55 5.54 1.72
CA LEU A 115 16.90 5.81 0.43
C LEU A 115 17.86 5.61 -0.74
N GLU A 116 19.10 6.09 -0.63
CA GLU A 116 20.11 5.93 -1.70
C GLU A 116 20.46 4.46 -1.92
N ILE A 117 20.68 3.71 -0.85
CA ILE A 117 20.95 2.26 -0.91
C ILE A 117 19.77 1.55 -1.57
N THR A 118 18.54 1.82 -1.11
CA THR A 118 17.34 1.14 -1.61
C THR A 118 17.06 1.45 -3.07
N LEU A 119 17.26 2.70 -3.51
CA LEU A 119 17.11 3.11 -4.91
C LEU A 119 18.14 2.45 -5.83
N GLN A 120 19.33 2.13 -5.32
CA GLN A 120 20.34 1.39 -6.08
C GLN A 120 20.04 -0.10 -6.11
N LYS A 121 19.68 -0.68 -4.96
CA LYS A 121 19.36 -2.10 -4.82
C LYS A 121 18.42 -2.32 -3.63
N ASP A 122 17.22 -2.76 -3.95
CA ASP A 122 16.22 -3.10 -2.96
C ASP A 122 16.36 -4.56 -2.49
N GLU A 123 17.07 -4.76 -1.38
CA GLU A 123 17.29 -6.08 -0.79
C GLU A 123 15.99 -6.73 -0.27
N LEU A 124 14.94 -5.94 -0.01
CA LEU A 124 13.65 -6.44 0.50
C LEU A 124 12.68 -6.85 -0.62
N SER A 125 13.03 -6.64 -1.89
CA SER A 125 12.17 -6.96 -3.04
C SER A 125 11.69 -8.41 -3.06
N ALA A 126 12.59 -9.38 -2.82
CA ALA A 126 12.23 -10.79 -2.75
C ALA A 126 11.24 -11.07 -1.61
N LYS A 127 11.47 -10.46 -0.43
CA LYS A 127 10.59 -10.61 0.73
C LYS A 127 9.23 -9.99 0.50
N ARG A 128 9.16 -8.81 -0.15
CA ARG A 128 7.88 -8.20 -0.56
C ARG A 128 7.11 -9.07 -1.52
N ALA A 129 7.77 -9.75 -2.46
CA ALA A 129 7.07 -10.68 -3.35
C ALA A 129 6.44 -11.85 -2.58
N GLU A 130 7.08 -12.37 -1.52
CA GLU A 130 6.49 -13.38 -0.64
C GLU A 130 5.27 -12.84 0.11
N VAL A 131 5.40 -11.67 0.73
CA VAL A 131 4.30 -11.07 1.50
C VAL A 131 3.14 -10.65 0.60
N CYS A 132 3.41 -10.16 -0.61
CA CYS A 132 2.40 -9.89 -1.63
C CYS A 132 1.61 -11.17 -1.97
N ARG A 133 2.28 -12.30 -2.17
CA ARG A 133 1.61 -13.60 -2.36
C ARG A 133 0.80 -14.03 -1.15
N TYR A 134 1.30 -13.81 0.06
CA TYR A 134 0.58 -14.11 1.30
C TYR A 134 -0.75 -13.35 1.39
N TYR A 135 -0.76 -12.05 1.08
CA TYR A 135 -1.99 -11.23 1.13
C TYR A 135 -2.95 -11.50 -0.03
N PHE A 136 -2.43 -11.68 -1.25
CA PHE A 136 -3.25 -11.66 -2.47
C PHE A 136 -3.37 -13.01 -3.18
N GLY A 137 -2.82 -14.08 -2.60
CA GLY A 137 -2.95 -15.44 -3.14
C GLY A 137 -2.29 -15.64 -4.51
N GLY A 138 -1.39 -14.75 -4.92
CA GLY A 138 -0.74 -14.78 -6.23
C GLY A 138 -1.59 -14.21 -7.38
N ILE A 139 -2.73 -13.58 -7.09
CA ILE A 139 -3.52 -12.85 -8.09
C ILE A 139 -2.77 -11.58 -8.48
N ALA A 140 -2.45 -11.41 -9.77
CA ALA A 140 -1.74 -10.23 -10.22
C ALA A 140 -2.65 -8.98 -10.21
N ALA A 141 -2.03 -7.80 -10.19
CA ALA A 141 -2.74 -6.53 -10.34
C ALA A 141 -3.59 -6.53 -11.61
N GLY A 142 -4.88 -6.23 -11.47
CA GLY A 142 -5.85 -6.20 -12.58
C GLY A 142 -6.56 -7.53 -12.86
N GLU A 143 -6.13 -8.64 -12.26
CA GLU A 143 -6.79 -9.94 -12.42
C GLU A 143 -8.00 -10.14 -11.50
N SER A 144 -8.07 -9.39 -10.40
CA SER A 144 -9.11 -9.54 -9.37
C SER A 144 -10.53 -9.45 -9.92
N SER A 145 -10.80 -8.47 -10.79
CA SER A 145 -12.13 -8.30 -11.41
C SER A 145 -12.49 -9.49 -12.28
N LYS A 146 -11.56 -9.98 -13.10
CA LYS A 146 -11.77 -11.14 -13.98
C LYS A 146 -12.04 -12.40 -13.17
N THR A 147 -11.24 -12.64 -12.13
CA THR A 147 -11.40 -13.77 -11.21
C THR A 147 -12.73 -13.71 -10.47
N TYR A 148 -13.14 -12.51 -10.02
CA TYR A 148 -14.43 -12.30 -9.38
C TYR A 148 -15.60 -12.61 -10.31
N PHE A 149 -15.62 -12.05 -11.52
CA PHE A 149 -16.69 -12.33 -12.49
C PHE A 149 -16.77 -13.82 -12.85
N ALA A 150 -15.62 -14.48 -13.04
CA ALA A 150 -15.56 -15.92 -13.28
C ALA A 150 -16.17 -16.72 -12.11
N ALA A 151 -15.86 -16.34 -10.87
CA ALA A 151 -16.43 -17.00 -9.69
C ALA A 151 -17.96 -16.83 -9.61
N ILE A 152 -18.48 -15.62 -9.87
CA ILE A 152 -19.93 -15.36 -9.90
C ILE A 152 -20.63 -16.21 -10.97
N LEU A 153 -20.08 -16.24 -12.19
CA LEU A 153 -20.65 -17.05 -13.28
C LEU A 153 -20.67 -18.53 -12.94
N ASN A 154 -19.62 -19.05 -12.29
CA ASN A 154 -19.57 -20.43 -11.84
C ASN A 154 -20.65 -20.72 -10.79
N SER A 155 -20.83 -19.84 -9.79
CA SER A 155 -21.86 -20.01 -8.76
C SER A 155 -23.28 -19.98 -9.33
N ILE A 156 -23.55 -19.14 -10.34
CA ILE A 156 -24.85 -19.12 -11.04
C ILE A 156 -25.09 -20.46 -11.74
N ASN A 157 -24.10 -20.96 -12.49
CA ASN A 157 -24.22 -22.22 -13.22
C ASN A 157 -24.42 -23.42 -12.26
N GLU A 158 -23.70 -23.47 -11.15
CA GLU A 158 -23.88 -24.48 -10.10
C GLU A 158 -25.30 -24.44 -9.51
N HIS A 159 -25.82 -23.24 -9.26
CA HIS A 159 -27.19 -23.05 -8.78
C HIS A 159 -28.22 -23.57 -9.80
N GLU A 160 -28.07 -23.25 -11.08
CA GLU A 160 -28.97 -23.71 -12.13
C GLU A 160 -28.97 -25.24 -12.29
N ILE A 161 -27.78 -25.86 -12.21
CA ILE A 161 -27.64 -27.32 -12.23
C ILE A 161 -28.41 -27.94 -11.05
N ALA A 162 -28.23 -27.41 -9.84
CA ALA A 162 -28.90 -27.91 -8.64
C ALA A 162 -30.43 -27.75 -8.72
N LEU A 163 -30.91 -26.60 -9.20
CA LEU A 163 -32.34 -26.33 -9.36
C LEU A 163 -32.99 -27.27 -10.40
N ASN A 164 -32.30 -27.52 -11.51
CA ASN A 164 -32.76 -28.43 -12.54
C ASN A 164 -32.84 -29.88 -12.04
N ALA A 165 -31.86 -30.33 -11.23
CA ALA A 165 -31.88 -31.64 -10.61
C ALA A 165 -33.10 -31.81 -9.68
N LEU A 166 -33.37 -30.83 -8.80
CA LEU A 166 -34.53 -30.85 -7.91
C LEU A 166 -35.87 -30.85 -8.66
N THR A 167 -35.97 -30.07 -9.73
CA THR A 167 -37.19 -29.97 -10.54
C THR A 167 -37.49 -31.27 -11.28
N ARG A 168 -36.45 -31.97 -11.77
CA ARG A 168 -36.60 -33.30 -12.39
C ARG A 168 -37.08 -34.34 -11.38
N THR A 169 -36.50 -34.39 -10.19
CA THR A 169 -36.91 -35.33 -9.14
C THR A 169 -38.38 -35.14 -8.74
N ARG A 170 -38.86 -33.90 -8.67
CA ARG A 170 -40.28 -33.59 -8.36
C ARG A 170 -41.29 -34.00 -9.43
N ARG A 171 -40.88 -34.16 -10.69
CA ARG A 171 -41.77 -34.55 -11.80
C ARG A 171 -41.88 -36.07 -11.99
N SER A 172 -41.00 -36.84 -11.37
CA SER A 172 -40.95 -38.31 -11.46
C SER A 172 -41.61 -39.02 -10.27
N ILE A 173 -42.25 -38.27 -9.37
CA ILE A 173 -43.06 -38.74 -8.23
C ILE A 173 -44.51 -38.37 -8.53
#